data_AF-A0A699ULX4-F1
#
_entry.id   AF-A0A699ULX4-F1
#
_cell.length_a   1.000
_cell.length_b   1.000
_cell.length_c   1.000
_cell.angle_alpha   90.00
_cell.angle_beta   90.00
_cell.angle_gamma   90.00
#
_symmetry.space_group_name_H-M   'P 1'
#
loop_
_entity.id
_entity.type
_entity.pdbx_description
1 polymer ?
#
loop_
_entity_poly.entity_id
_entity_poly.type
_entity_poly.pdbx_seq_one_letter_code
_entity_poly.pdbx_strand_id
1 'polypeptide(L)'
;MEATRVGGPTRGPAAALMTQECSFTGFMKCGLTQFHGTEAAYTERFNELALLCLDVIPNKKKKVELYIKWLPEIIKGETTSSRPVTLNEAVRMAHALMEQKIQAKNERIADGLKRKS
;
A
#
# COMPACT_ATOMS: atom_id res chain seq x y z
N MET A 1 24.44 -32.55 -29.72
CA MET A 1 24.68 -31.50 -28.71
C MET A 1 23.39 -30.69 -28.66
N GLU A 2 22.51 -31.06 -27.74
CA GLU A 2 21.18 -30.47 -27.57
C GLU A 2 21.33 -29.05 -27.00
N ALA A 3 20.79 -28.05 -27.69
CA ALA A 3 20.63 -26.70 -27.15
C ALA A 3 19.14 -26.36 -27.15
N THR A 4 18.58 -26.57 -25.97
CA THR A 4 17.22 -26.28 -25.53
C THR A 4 16.74 -24.92 -26.03
N ARG A 5 15.64 -24.90 -26.80
CA ARG A 5 14.92 -23.68 -27.16
C ARG A 5 14.44 -23.00 -25.87
N VAL A 6 15.06 -21.88 -25.51
CA VAL A 6 14.54 -20.94 -24.50
C VAL A 6 13.22 -20.39 -25.05
N GLY A 7 12.11 -20.79 -24.43
CA GLY A 7 10.80 -20.21 -24.70
C GLY A 7 10.86 -18.70 -24.51
N GLY A 8 10.45 -17.96 -25.54
CA GLY A 8 10.33 -16.52 -25.47
C GLY A 8 9.34 -16.09 -24.39
N PRO A 9 9.45 -14.88 -23.83
CA PRO A 9 8.55 -14.44 -22.77
C PRO A 9 7.16 -14.30 -23.38
N THR A 10 6.26 -15.20 -23.00
CA THR A 10 4.83 -15.07 -23.28
C THR A 10 4.40 -13.74 -22.65
N ARG A 11 4.20 -12.72 -23.49
CA ARG A 11 3.70 -11.40 -23.09
C ARG A 11 2.22 -11.53 -22.74
N GLY A 12 1.96 -12.23 -21.63
CA GLY A 12 0.66 -12.32 -21.00
C GLY A 12 0.44 -11.15 -20.04
N PRO A 13 -0.80 -10.92 -19.61
CA PRO A 13 -1.14 -9.92 -18.59
C PRO A 13 -0.30 -10.03 -17.31
N ALA A 14 0.19 -11.24 -17.01
CA ALA A 14 1.08 -11.52 -15.89
C ALA A 14 2.42 -10.75 -15.98
N ALA A 15 3.00 -10.57 -17.17
CA ALA A 15 4.26 -9.84 -17.34
C ALA A 15 4.10 -8.33 -17.07
N ALA A 16 2.95 -7.76 -17.44
CA ALA A 16 2.62 -6.37 -17.13
C ALA A 16 2.40 -6.17 -15.61
N LEU A 17 1.69 -7.10 -14.96
CA LEU A 17 1.52 -7.14 -13.51
C LEU A 17 2.86 -7.21 -12.77
N MET A 18 3.77 -8.07 -13.22
CA MET A 18 5.11 -8.20 -12.65
C MET A 18 5.94 -6.91 -12.78
N THR A 19 5.85 -6.24 -13.92
CA THR A 19 6.57 -4.97 -14.17
C THR A 19 6.06 -3.88 -13.22
N GLN A 20 4.75 -3.82 -13.02
CA GLN A 20 4.12 -2.88 -12.11
C GLN A 20 4.43 -3.18 -10.64
N GLU A 21 4.47 -4.44 -10.23
CA GLU A 21 4.91 -4.83 -8.89
C GLU A 21 6.38 -4.43 -8.62
N CYS A 22 7.27 -4.53 -9.62
CA CYS A 22 8.65 -4.07 -9.50
C CYS A 22 8.75 -2.54 -9.34
N SER A 23 7.99 -1.76 -10.11
CA SER A 23 7.93 -0.29 -9.97
C SER A 23 7.30 0.13 -8.65
N PHE A 24 6.24 -0.55 -8.24
CA PHE A 24 5.49 -0.23 -7.01
C PHE A 24 6.29 -0.61 -5.76
N THR A 25 6.89 -1.80 -5.73
CA THR A 25 7.78 -2.22 -4.63
C THR A 25 9.03 -1.34 -4.57
N GLY A 26 9.57 -0.93 -5.72
CA GLY A 26 10.67 0.03 -5.79
C GLY A 26 10.32 1.41 -5.22
N PHE A 27 9.12 1.93 -5.55
CA PHE A 27 8.59 3.16 -4.98
C PHE A 27 8.40 3.07 -3.46
N MET A 28 7.86 1.95 -2.97
CA MET A 28 7.68 1.68 -1.54
C MET A 28 9.00 1.53 -0.79
N LYS A 29 10.05 0.98 -1.44
CA LYS A 29 11.38 0.79 -0.84
C LYS A 29 12.18 2.09 -0.72
N CYS A 30 11.89 3.10 -1.53
CA CYS A 30 12.34 4.48 -1.33
C CYS A 30 11.59 5.20 -0.18
N GLY A 31 10.67 4.51 0.49
CA GLY A 31 9.60 5.09 1.31
C GLY A 31 10.00 5.80 2.60
N LEU A 32 9.01 6.58 3.07
CA LEU A 32 8.84 7.32 4.32
C LEU A 32 9.91 8.32 4.79
N THR A 33 11.20 8.09 4.51
CA THR A 33 12.29 8.95 5.01
C THR A 33 12.60 10.12 4.08
N GLN A 34 12.37 9.99 2.77
CA GLN A 34 12.61 11.07 1.80
C GLN A 34 11.44 12.04 1.67
N PHE A 35 10.21 11.57 1.88
CA PHE A 35 9.04 12.43 1.84
C PHE A 35 8.89 13.13 3.19
N HIS A 36 9.46 14.32 3.30
CA HIS A 36 9.18 15.31 4.35
C HIS A 36 7.73 15.86 4.24
N GLY A 37 6.77 15.04 3.83
CA GLY A 37 5.35 15.36 3.76
C GLY A 37 4.60 14.81 4.98
N THR A 38 3.44 15.39 5.28
CA THR A 38 2.55 14.84 6.31
C THR A 38 2.19 13.38 5.96
N GLU A 39 2.13 12.51 6.96
CA GLU A 39 1.79 11.07 6.82
C GLU A 39 0.51 10.84 5.99
N ALA A 40 -0.38 11.85 5.95
CA ALA A 40 -1.59 11.89 5.12
C ALA A 40 -1.31 11.98 3.61
N ALA A 41 -0.42 12.88 3.15
CA ALA A 41 -0.14 13.08 1.72
C ALA A 41 0.54 11.86 1.08
N TYR A 42 1.36 11.15 1.85
CA TYR A 42 1.94 9.87 1.42
C TYR A 42 0.86 8.80 1.23
N THR A 43 -0.10 8.74 2.15
CA THR A 43 -1.21 7.77 2.10
C THR A 43 -2.13 8.00 0.90
N GLU A 44 -2.43 9.27 0.59
CA GLU A 44 -3.24 9.64 -0.56
C GLU A 44 -2.56 9.19 -1.87
N ARG A 45 -1.29 9.55 -2.07
CA ARG A 45 -0.51 9.13 -3.25
C ARG A 45 -0.35 7.62 -3.34
N PHE A 46 -0.16 6.94 -2.20
CA PHE A 46 -0.12 5.49 -2.14
C PHE A 46 -1.43 4.88 -2.64
N ASN A 47 -2.57 5.40 -2.17
CA ASN A 47 -3.88 4.89 -2.56
C ASN A 47 -4.13 5.09 -4.05
N GLU A 48 -3.81 6.26 -4.61
CA GLU A 48 -3.93 6.51 -6.06
C GLU A 48 -3.09 5.53 -6.89
N LEU A 49 -1.81 5.36 -6.53
CA LEU A 49 -0.91 4.44 -7.21
C LEU A 49 -1.39 2.99 -7.09
N ALA A 50 -1.79 2.57 -5.90
CA ALA A 50 -2.31 1.22 -5.67
C ALA A 50 -3.56 0.98 -6.51
N LEU A 51 -4.49 1.94 -6.58
CA LEU A 51 -5.71 1.81 -7.39
C LEU A 51 -5.40 1.67 -8.89
N LEU A 52 -4.47 2.46 -9.43
CA LEU A 52 -4.01 2.33 -10.82
C LEU A 52 -3.40 0.94 -11.09
N CYS A 53 -2.67 0.39 -10.13
CA CYS A 53 -2.10 -0.96 -10.25
C CYS A 53 -3.10 -2.09 -10.06
N LEU A 54 -4.15 -1.85 -9.28
CA LEU A 54 -5.20 -2.82 -9.08
C LEU A 54 -6.18 -2.83 -10.26
N ASP A 55 -6.38 -1.72 -10.97
CA ASP A 55 -7.41 -1.64 -12.02
C ASP A 55 -7.19 -2.68 -13.15
N VAL A 56 -5.93 -2.95 -13.48
CA VAL A 56 -5.53 -3.98 -14.45
C VAL A 56 -5.82 -5.44 -13.98
N ILE A 57 -6.27 -5.63 -12.74
CA ILE A 57 -6.58 -6.94 -12.15
C ILE A 57 -8.07 -7.25 -12.29
N PRO A 58 -8.47 -8.29 -13.04
CA PRO A 58 -9.88 -8.59 -13.26
C PRO A 58 -10.58 -9.20 -12.02
N ASN A 59 -9.82 -9.80 -11.09
CA ASN A 59 -10.39 -10.51 -9.94
C ASN A 59 -10.54 -9.61 -8.71
N LYS A 60 -11.78 -9.37 -8.28
CA LYS A 60 -12.14 -8.54 -7.12
C LYS A 60 -11.52 -9.02 -5.79
N LYS A 61 -11.43 -10.34 -5.56
CA LYS A 61 -10.82 -10.88 -4.33
C LYS A 61 -9.31 -10.66 -4.32
N LYS A 62 -8.64 -10.94 -5.44
CA LYS A 62 -7.20 -10.68 -5.59
C LYS A 62 -6.87 -9.20 -5.42
N LYS A 63 -7.76 -8.29 -5.85
CA LYS A 63 -7.59 -6.85 -5.64
C LYS A 63 -7.47 -6.49 -4.15
N VAL A 64 -8.34 -7.06 -3.32
CA VAL A 64 -8.33 -6.83 -1.86
C VAL A 64 -7.06 -7.39 -1.23
N GLU A 65 -6.67 -8.63 -1.57
CA GLU A 65 -5.47 -9.27 -1.04
C GLU A 65 -4.19 -8.47 -1.37
N LEU A 66 -4.07 -8.01 -2.62
CA LEU A 66 -2.92 -7.22 -3.07
C LEU A 66 -2.90 -5.84 -2.42
N TYR A 67 -4.05 -5.19 -2.30
CA TYR A 67 -4.15 -3.92 -1.58
C TYR A 67 -3.65 -4.07 -0.13
N ILE A 68 -4.14 -5.06 0.62
CA ILE A 68 -3.70 -5.33 2.00
C ILE A 68 -2.21 -5.66 2.04
N LYS A 69 -1.71 -6.46 1.09
CA LYS A 69 -0.28 -6.81 1.01
C LYS A 69 0.60 -5.57 0.87
N TRP A 70 0.14 -4.58 0.12
CA TRP A 70 0.85 -3.34 -0.19
C TRP A 70 0.75 -2.26 0.88
N LEU A 71 -0.18 -2.37 1.84
CA LEU A 71 -0.33 -1.37 2.89
C LEU A 71 0.94 -1.20 3.74
N PRO A 72 1.20 0.03 4.25
CA PRO A 72 2.23 0.26 5.26
C PRO A 72 2.04 -0.63 6.48
N GLU A 73 3.13 -1.17 7.02
CA GLU A 73 3.10 -2.14 8.13
C GLU A 73 2.36 -1.62 9.38
N ILE A 74 2.39 -0.30 9.60
CA ILE A 74 1.76 0.41 10.71
C ILE A 74 0.23 0.24 10.75
N ILE A 75 -0.42 0.05 9.60
CA ILE A 75 -1.88 -0.11 9.48
C ILE A 75 -2.27 -1.45 8.85
N LYS A 76 -1.30 -2.19 8.32
CA LYS A 76 -1.52 -3.48 7.65
C LYS A 76 -2.05 -4.52 8.62
N GLY A 77 -1.57 -4.54 9.86
CA GLY A 77 -2.04 -5.46 10.90
C GLY A 77 -3.53 -5.29 11.20
N GLU A 78 -3.95 -4.06 11.50
CA GLU A 78 -5.32 -3.70 11.83
C GLU A 78 -6.27 -3.90 10.63
N THR A 79 -5.82 -3.55 9.42
CA THR A 79 -6.60 -3.77 8.20
C THR A 79 -6.79 -5.27 7.92
N THR A 80 -5.74 -6.08 8.12
CA THR A 80 -5.81 -7.54 7.93
C THR A 80 -6.77 -8.19 8.94
N SER A 81 -6.72 -7.76 10.21
CA SER A 81 -7.59 -8.24 11.28
C SER A 81 -9.07 -7.99 10.97
N SER A 82 -9.37 -6.84 10.38
CA SER A 82 -10.73 -6.43 10.04
C SER A 82 -11.32 -7.15 8.83
N ARG A 83 -10.48 -7.86 8.06
CA ARG A 83 -10.88 -8.73 6.94
C ARG A 83 -11.86 -8.06 5.96
N PRO A 84 -11.46 -6.96 5.30
CA PRO A 84 -12.33 -6.27 4.37
C PRO A 84 -12.75 -7.20 3.22
N VAL A 85 -14.02 -7.13 2.84
CA VAL A 85 -14.60 -7.96 1.78
C VAL A 85 -14.46 -7.28 0.41
N THR A 86 -14.38 -5.95 0.40
CA THR A 86 -14.28 -5.14 -0.82
C THR A 86 -13.08 -4.21 -0.80
N LEU A 87 -12.61 -3.82 -1.99
CA LEU A 87 -11.48 -2.88 -2.11
C LEU A 87 -11.82 -1.51 -1.49
N ASN A 88 -13.04 -1.02 -1.71
CA ASN A 88 -13.50 0.25 -1.16
C ASN A 88 -13.52 0.24 0.38
N GLU A 89 -13.92 -0.88 0.98
CA GLU A 89 -13.84 -1.06 2.42
C GLU A 89 -12.39 -0.99 2.91
N ALA A 90 -11.48 -1.73 2.27
CA ALA A 90 -10.07 -1.71 2.62
C ALA A 90 -9.46 -0.29 2.52
N VAL A 91 -9.80 0.47 1.48
CA VAL A 91 -9.35 1.86 1.29
C VAL A 91 -9.89 2.78 2.39
N ARG A 92 -11.19 2.69 2.70
CA ARG A 92 -11.80 3.48 3.79
C ARG A 92 -11.18 3.17 5.14
N MET A 93 -10.90 1.90 5.41
CA MET A 93 -10.23 1.48 6.64
C MET A 93 -8.81 2.01 6.74
N ALA A 94 -8.02 1.90 5.66
CA ALA A 94 -6.67 2.43 5.62
C ALA A 94 -6.65 3.94 5.90
N HIS A 95 -7.57 4.70 5.31
CA HIS A 95 -7.72 6.13 5.56
C HIS A 95 -8.06 6.43 7.03
N ALA A 96 -9.06 5.74 7.59
CA ALA A 96 -9.48 5.95 8.98
C ALA A 96 -8.36 5.60 9.98
N LEU A 97 -7.63 4.51 9.73
CA LEU A 97 -6.51 4.09 10.58
C LEU A 97 -5.36 5.10 10.53
N MET A 98 -5.03 5.65 9.36
CA MET A 98 -4.00 6.68 9.25
C MET A 98 -4.38 7.94 10.02
N GLU A 99 -5.62 8.42 9.88
CA GLU A 99 -6.11 9.58 10.61
C GLU A 99 -6.01 9.37 12.13
N GLN A 100 -6.40 8.18 12.61
CA GLN A 100 -6.27 7.81 14.03
C GLN A 100 -4.81 7.83 14.51
N LYS A 101 -3.85 7.33 13.72
CA LYS A 101 -2.43 7.32 14.11
C LYS A 101 -1.85 8.73 14.16
N ILE A 102 -2.24 9.60 13.22
CA ILE A 102 -1.85 11.02 13.17
C ILE A 102 -2.40 11.74 14.40
N GLN A 103 -3.70 11.59 14.68
CA GLN A 103 -4.35 12.22 15.83
C GLN A 103 -3.72 11.78 17.15
N ALA A 104 -3.49 10.48 17.35
CA ALA A 104 -2.84 9.95 18.55
C ALA A 104 -1.39 10.44 18.73
N LYS A 105 -0.69 10.76 17.65
CA LYS A 105 0.65 11.37 17.71
C LYS A 105 0.57 12.82 18.16
N ASN A 106 -0.37 13.59 17.63
CA ASN A 106 -0.59 15.00 17.99
C ASN A 106 -0.98 15.16 19.46
N GLU A 107 -1.87 14.29 19.96
CA GLU A 107 -2.29 14.29 21.37
C GLU A 107 -1.13 14.02 22.32
N ARG A 108 -0.27 13.03 22.00
CA ARG A 108 0.93 12.73 22.81
C ARG A 108 1.90 13.92 22.87
N ILE A 109 2.05 14.67 21.79
CA ILE A 109 2.89 15.87 21.75
C ILE A 109 2.27 16.98 22.62
N ALA A 110 0.96 17.19 22.51
CA ALA A 110 0.25 18.20 23.30
C ALA A 110 0.32 17.91 24.81
N ASP A 111 0.12 16.65 25.22
CA ASP A 111 0.22 16.22 26.61
C ASP A 111 1.65 16.34 27.16
N GLY A 112 2.66 15.99 26.35
CA GLY A 112 4.07 16.14 26.72
C GLY A 112 4.45 17.59 26.98
N LEU A 113 3.87 18.55 26.24
CA LEU A 113 4.08 19.97 26.45
C LEU A 113 3.41 20.47 27.73
N LYS A 114 2.19 19.99 28.05
CA LYS A 114 1.48 20.37 29.28
C LYS A 114 2.15 19.89 30.57
N ARG A 115 2.86 18.75 30.54
CA ARG A 115 3.59 18.23 31.72
C ARG A 115 4.96 18.88 31.95
N LYS A 116 5.45 19.69 31.01
CA LYS A 116 6.72 20.42 31.10
C LYS A 116 6.55 21.89 31.49
N SER A 117 5.31 22.37 31.58
CA SER A 117 4.99 23.75 31.97
C SER A 117 4.55 23.85 33.42
#